data_AF-A0A7W4TJJ3-F1
#
_entry.id   AF-A0A7W4TJJ3-F1
#
_cell.length_a   1.000
_cell.length_b   1.000
_cell.length_c   1.000
_cell.angle_alpha   90.00
_cell.angle_beta   90.00
_cell.angle_gamma   90.00
#
_symmetry.space_group_name_H-M   'P 1'
#
loop_
_entity.id
_entity.type
_entity.pdbx_description
1 polymer ?
#
loop_
_entity_poly.entity_id
_entity_poly.type
_entity_poly.pdbx_seq_one_letter_code
_entity_poly.pdbx_strand_id
1 'polypeptide(L)'
;MDETRSEPVVSGRDYSVDDVRGRPATGLGDFEGETSFSLTRGPHRHEVVGVGTVVDGMALVHEKQGVHGGGLDVRVWQVTAAPGGFAAQHVAEF
;
A
#
# COMPACT_ATOMS: atom_id res chain seq x y z
N MET A 1 22.60 7.65 13.84
CA MET A 1 21.90 7.53 12.55
C MET A 1 20.43 7.66 12.89
N ASP A 2 19.78 8.69 12.36
CA ASP A 2 18.40 9.04 12.69
C ASP A 2 17.49 7.89 12.26
N GLU A 3 17.05 7.08 13.22
CA GLU A 3 15.96 6.14 13.03
C GLU A 3 14.75 6.98 12.64
N THR A 4 14.50 7.05 11.33
CA THR A 4 13.29 7.63 10.76
C THR A 4 12.17 6.81 11.37
N ARG A 5 11.63 7.30 12.50
CA ARG A 5 10.49 6.69 13.17
C ARG A 5 9.39 6.68 12.13
N SER A 6 9.19 5.52 11.49
CA SER A 6 8.08 5.32 10.58
C SER A 6 6.84 5.62 11.40
N GLU A 7 6.23 6.77 11.12
CA GLU A 7 5.13 7.26 11.91
C GLU A 7 3.98 6.25 11.83
N PRO A 8 3.21 6.06 12.92
CA PRO A 8 2.24 4.98 12.98
C PRO A 8 1.22 5.11 11.84
N VAL A 9 1.09 4.05 11.04
CA VAL A 9 0.04 3.93 10.02
C VAL A 9 -1.32 3.94 10.72
N VAL A 10 -2.18 4.86 10.30
CA VAL A 10 -3.51 5.10 10.86
C VAL A 10 -4.54 4.33 10.02
N SER A 11 -5.22 3.37 10.64
CA SER A 11 -6.27 2.59 9.98
C SER A 11 -7.45 3.47 9.54
N GLY A 12 -8.11 3.07 8.45
CA GLY A 12 -9.31 3.74 7.92
C GLY A 12 -9.09 5.16 7.40
N ARG A 13 -7.83 5.55 7.15
CA ARG A 13 -7.48 6.83 6.53
C ARG A 13 -6.93 6.61 5.14
N ASP A 14 -7.28 7.51 4.24
CA ASP A 14 -6.74 7.53 2.88
C ASP A 14 -5.28 7.99 2.90
N TYR A 15 -4.45 7.20 2.24
CA TYR A 15 -3.10 7.52 1.83
C TYR A 15 -3.08 7.59 0.31
N SER A 16 -2.46 8.63 -0.26
CA SER A 16 -2.25 8.72 -1.69
C SER A 16 -1.20 7.70 -2.12
N VAL A 17 -1.46 6.95 -3.19
CA VAL A 17 -0.43 6.13 -3.82
C VAL A 17 0.40 7.01 -4.77
N ASP A 18 1.70 7.09 -4.51
CA ASP A 18 2.61 7.93 -5.30
C ASP A 18 3.17 7.16 -6.52
N ASP A 19 3.62 5.93 -6.28
CA ASP A 19 4.20 5.05 -7.29
C ASP A 19 3.99 3.59 -6.92
N VAL A 20 3.93 2.73 -7.94
CA VAL A 20 3.87 1.27 -7.83
C VAL A 20 5.07 0.70 -8.57
N ARG A 21 5.91 -0.06 -7.89
CA ARG A 21 7.17 -0.60 -8.42
C ARG A 21 8.06 0.48 -9.07
N GLY A 22 8.12 1.68 -8.48
CA GLY A 22 8.95 2.79 -8.95
C GLY A 22 8.39 3.56 -10.14
N ARG A 23 7.13 3.33 -10.55
CA ARG A 23 6.48 4.03 -11.66
C ARG A 23 5.06 4.49 -11.29
N PRO A 24 4.50 5.50 -11.96
CA PRO A 24 3.10 5.87 -11.75
C PRO A 24 2.17 4.68 -11.99
N ALA A 25 1.19 4.50 -11.09
CA ALA A 25 0.17 3.48 -11.26
C ALA A 25 -0.71 3.81 -12.48
N THR A 26 -1.00 2.80 -13.29
CA THR A 26 -1.81 2.89 -14.51
C THR A 26 -3.16 2.19 -14.37
N GLY A 27 -3.28 1.27 -13.42
CA GLY A 27 -4.51 0.52 -13.14
C GLY A 27 -4.39 -0.32 -11.87
N LEU A 28 -5.52 -0.87 -11.40
CA LEU A 28 -5.52 -1.77 -10.24
C LEU A 28 -4.70 -3.04 -10.46
N GLY A 29 -4.52 -3.47 -11.71
CA GLY A 29 -3.66 -4.62 -12.06
C GLY A 29 -2.18 -4.41 -11.70
N ASP A 30 -1.72 -3.17 -11.50
CA ASP A 30 -0.35 -2.90 -11.03
C ASP A 30 -0.10 -3.40 -9.59
N PHE A 31 -1.18 -3.57 -8.83
CA PHE A 31 -1.14 -4.08 -7.45
C PHE A 31 -1.32 -5.59 -7.38
N GLU A 32 -1.62 -6.28 -8.49
CA GLU A 32 -1.85 -7.73 -8.48
C GLU A 32 -0.53 -8.52 -8.38
N GLY A 33 -0.55 -9.61 -7.60
CA GLY A 33 0.60 -10.44 -7.32
C GLY A 33 1.60 -9.75 -6.40
N GLU A 34 2.87 -10.15 -6.47
CA GLU A 34 3.95 -9.51 -5.70
C GLU A 34 4.12 -8.06 -6.13
N THR A 35 3.91 -7.11 -5.23
CA THR A 35 3.94 -5.68 -5.55
C THR A 35 4.61 -4.87 -4.45
N SER A 36 5.05 -3.66 -4.82
CA SER A 36 5.50 -2.64 -3.88
C SER A 36 4.99 -1.28 -4.31
N PHE A 37 4.67 -0.41 -3.35
CA PHE A 37 4.22 0.94 -3.64
C PHE A 37 4.49 1.90 -2.49
N SER A 38 4.66 3.17 -2.85
CA SER A 38 4.81 4.27 -1.90
C SER A 38 3.46 4.90 -1.60
N LEU A 39 3.24 5.20 -0.33
CA LEU A 39 2.07 5.89 0.19
C LEU A 39 2.47 7.19 0.86
N THR A 40 1.71 8.25 0.61
CA THR A 40 1.87 9.53 1.31
C THR A 40 0.57 9.99 1.97
N ARG A 41 0.69 10.52 3.19
CA ARG A 41 -0.39 11.23 3.88
C ARG A 41 0.18 12.43 4.63
N GLY A 42 -0.06 13.63 4.10
CA GLY A 42 0.57 14.84 4.61
C GLY A 42 2.10 14.75 4.47
N PRO A 43 2.89 14.96 5.54
CA PRO A 43 4.35 14.81 5.47
C PRO A 43 4.84 13.36 5.59
N HIS A 44 3.93 12.40 5.85
CA HIS A 44 4.30 11.01 6.15
C HIS A 44 4.37 10.18 4.87
N ARG A 45 5.49 9.46 4.69
CA ARG A 45 5.68 8.49 3.61
C ARG A 45 5.83 7.08 4.19
N HIS A 46 5.20 6.11 3.54
CA HIS A 46 5.22 4.71 3.92
C HIS A 46 5.46 3.85 2.68
N GLU A 47 6.28 2.81 2.79
CA GLU A 47 6.53 1.86 1.71
C GLU A 47 5.81 0.55 2.06
N VAL A 48 5.01 0.07 1.12
CA VAL A 48 4.31 -1.22 1.23
C VAL A 48 5.00 -2.20 0.30
N VAL A 49 5.36 -3.37 0.82
CA VAL A 49 5.78 -4.53 0.02
C VAL A 49 4.86 -5.68 0.38
N GLY A 50 4.25 -6.32 -0.61
CA GLY A 50 3.20 -7.28 -0.33
C GLY A 50 2.72 -8.08 -1.52
N VAL A 51 1.64 -8.82 -1.30
CA VAL A 51 0.95 -9.60 -2.34
C VAL A 51 -0.47 -9.09 -2.47
N GLY A 52 -0.81 -8.60 -3.65
CA GLY A 52 -2.14 -8.07 -3.94
C GLY A 52 -3.03 -8.98 -4.76
N THR A 53 -4.33 -8.85 -4.52
CA THR A 53 -5.39 -9.50 -5.30
C THR A 53 -6.38 -8.42 -5.74
N VAL A 54 -6.74 -8.41 -7.02
CA VAL A 54 -7.78 -7.50 -7.54
C VAL A 54 -9.13 -8.19 -7.43
N VAL A 55 -10.08 -7.54 -6.77
CA VAL A 55 -11.44 -8.04 -6.53
C VAL A 55 -12.40 -6.87 -6.49
N ASP A 56 -13.58 -7.01 -7.12
CA ASP A 56 -14.68 -6.05 -7.05
C ASP A 56 -14.31 -4.56 -7.27
N GLY A 57 -13.35 -4.29 -8.18
CA GLY A 57 -12.92 -2.93 -8.51
C GLY A 57 -12.00 -2.27 -7.47
N MET A 58 -11.36 -3.08 -6.62
CA MET A 58 -10.30 -2.67 -5.71
C MET A 58 -9.14 -3.67 -5.74
N ALA A 59 -7.99 -3.30 -5.18
CA ALA A 59 -6.93 -4.25 -4.88
C ALA A 59 -6.79 -4.41 -3.36
N LEU A 60 -6.72 -5.64 -2.89
CA LEU A 60 -6.40 -5.98 -1.50
C LEU A 60 -4.95 -6.45 -1.44
N VAL A 61 -4.08 -5.65 -0.84
CA VAL A 61 -2.65 -5.95 -0.70
C VAL A 61 -2.35 -6.35 0.73
N HIS A 62 -1.84 -7.57 0.89
CA HIS A 62 -1.30 -8.03 2.17
C HIS A 62 0.15 -7.62 2.27
N GLU A 63 0.43 -6.65 3.12
CA GLU A 63 1.79 -6.19 3.41
C GLU A 63 2.54 -7.26 4.18
N LYS A 64 3.78 -7.50 3.77
CA LYS A 64 4.64 -8.55 4.29
C LYS A 64 5.78 -7.94 5.08
N GLN A 65 6.06 -8.50 6.26
CA GLN A 65 7.14 -8.01 7.12
C GLN A 65 8.54 -8.21 6.51
N GLY A 66 8.71 -9.23 5.68
CA GLY A 66 9.99 -9.58 5.09
C GLY A 66 10.32 -8.76 3.86
N VAL A 67 11.62 -8.49 3.69
CA VAL A 67 12.16 -7.95 2.44
C VAL A 67 11.74 -8.84 1.27
N HIS A 68 11.26 -8.23 0.19
CA HIS A 68 10.79 -8.91 -1.04
C HIS A 68 9.47 -9.70 -0.93
N GLY A 69 8.56 -9.35 -0.02
CA GLY A 69 7.21 -9.95 -0.01
C GLY A 69 7.14 -11.32 0.68
N GLY A 70 8.20 -11.73 1.39
CA GLY A 70 8.20 -12.92 2.24
C GLY A 70 7.75 -12.62 3.68
N GLY A 71 7.43 -13.67 4.45
CA GLY A 71 7.11 -13.53 5.88
C GLY A 71 5.62 -13.35 6.19
N LEU A 72 5.33 -12.96 7.44
CA LEU A 72 3.98 -12.81 7.95
C LEU A 72 3.29 -11.58 7.35
N ASP A 73 1.98 -11.69 7.20
CA ASP A 73 1.12 -10.55 6.90
C ASP A 73 1.06 -9.63 8.12
N VAL A 74 1.46 -8.37 7.93
CA VAL A 74 1.45 -7.36 9.01
C VAL A 74 0.24 -6.44 8.92
N ARG A 75 -0.24 -6.19 7.70
CA ARG A 75 -1.33 -5.25 7.39
C ARG A 75 -2.03 -5.65 6.11
N VAL A 76 -3.29 -5.28 5.98
CA VAL A 76 -4.02 -5.35 4.71
C VAL A 76 -4.34 -3.93 4.25
N TRP A 77 -4.09 -3.68 2.97
CA TRP A 77 -4.34 -2.40 2.32
C TRP A 77 -5.41 -2.57 1.25
N GLN A 78 -6.49 -1.80 1.38
CA GLN A 78 -7.50 -1.67 0.34
C GLN A 78 -7.13 -0.49 -0.56
N VAL A 79 -6.86 -0.76 -1.83
CA VAL A 79 -6.53 0.24 -2.84
C VAL A 79 -7.71 0.46 -3.77
N THR A 80 -8.12 1.72 -3.94
CA THR A 80 -9.23 2.13 -4.80
C THR A 80 -8.83 3.28 -5.71
N ALA A 81 -9.53 3.44 -6.84
CA ALA A 81 -9.33 4.59 -7.71
C ALA A 81 -9.81 5.87 -7.02
N ALA A 82 -9.03 6.94 -7.13
CA ALA A 82 -9.34 8.26 -6.58
C ALA A 82 -9.08 9.35 -7.63
N PRO A 83 -9.64 10.57 -7.46
CA PRO A 83 -9.31 11.68 -8.35
C PRO A 83 -7.79 11.92 -8.39
N GLY A 84 -7.19 11.79 -9.57
CA GLY A 84 -5.74 12.00 -9.76
C GLY A 84 -4.85 10.79 -9.50
N GLY A 85 -5.41 9.60 -9.19
CA GLY A 85 -4.61 8.38 -9.02
C GLY A 85 -5.32 7.30 -8.22
N PHE A 86 -4.66 6.80 -7.19
CA PHE A 86 -5.17 5.75 -6.31
C PHE A 86 -5.02 6.16 -4.84
N ALA A 87 -5.95 5.70 -4.01
CA ALA A 87 -5.89 5.83 -2.56
C ALA A 87 -5.82 4.44 -1.92
N ALA A 88 -5.00 4.31 -0.89
CA ALA A 88 -4.88 3.11 -0.09
C ALA A 88 -5.36 3.37 1.35
N GLN A 89 -6.10 2.44 1.91
CA GLN A 89 -6.53 2.45 3.30
C GLN A 89 -6.06 1.18 4.00
N HIS A 90 -5.43 1.34 5.17
CA HIS A 90 -5.16 0.20 6.04
C HIS A 90 -6.48 -0.24 6.70
N VAL A 91 -6.84 -1.50 6.48
CA VAL A 91 -8.07 -2.12 6.96
C VAL A 91 -7.74 -2.91 8.23
N ALA A 92 -8.34 -2.49 9.36
CA ALA A 92 -7.98 -3.00 10.68
C ALA A 92 -8.56 -4.39 10.99
N GLU A 93 -9.56 -4.83 10.22
CA GLU A 93 -10.24 -6.11 10.41
C GLU A 93 -10.38 -6.79 9.03
N PHE A 94 -9.85 -8.00 8.93
CA PHE A 94 -10.01 -8.94 7.80
C PHE A 94 -10.27 -10.35 8.36
#